data_AF-A0A1F2QQG8-F1
#
_entry.id   AF-A0A1F2QQG8-F1
#
_cell.length_a   1.000
_cell.length_b   1.000
_cell.length_c   1.000
_cell.angle_alpha   90.00
_cell.angle_beta   90.00
_cell.angle_gamma   90.00
#
_symmetry.space_group_name_H-M   'P 1'
#
loop_
_entity.id
_entity.type
_entity.pdbx_description
1 polymer ?
#
loop_
_entity_poly.entity_id
_entity_poly.type
_entity_poly.pdbx_seq_one_letter_code
_entity_poly.pdbx_strand_id
1 'polypeptide(L)'
;MEYRTVFEITQKGFEWWFSAAGLPFLLIGAFFVWFGRRRQWPQFQIAIGYFMAGFALLWSLAVFTSTYSAYHRCKKALETGRYLVVEGPVESFHAMPYEGHEEECFTVNQVTFCYSDYIVTPGFNTSASHGGPIREGLPVRVSYVGNDILRLEIRADSVPSEAELAAHAAAEEARWGERARLDPNLDRMGLGFSVAALFITLWWSLDWRRFMKFWIRGEWSQRLWVIRVFRVFFALCFLGSVYRLVQELLARDRPLRRYVEAGVAGLLWLGVFVLMVNLVEWLHRKHTAGREEKKTLT
;
A
#
# COMPACT_ATOMS: atom_id res chain seq x y z
N MET A 1 11.15 20.77 36.20
CA MET A 1 9.88 20.06 35.92
C MET A 1 10.25 18.66 35.47
N GLU A 2 9.51 17.65 35.93
CA GLU A 2 9.79 16.25 35.58
C GLU A 2 9.23 15.94 34.19
N TYR A 3 10.05 15.31 33.35
CA TYR A 3 9.70 14.90 31.99
C TYR A 3 9.75 13.37 31.91
N ARG A 4 8.81 12.78 31.18
CA ARG A 4 8.75 11.34 30.92
C ARG A 4 9.01 11.09 29.44
N THR A 5 9.95 10.21 29.15
CA THR A 5 10.21 9.72 27.79
C THR A 5 9.02 8.90 27.29
N VAL A 6 8.41 9.33 26.19
CA VAL A 6 7.35 8.57 25.51
C VAL A 6 7.85 7.89 24.24
N PHE A 7 8.94 8.40 23.67
CA PHE A 7 9.60 7.77 22.54
C PHE A 7 11.11 7.99 22.63
N GLU A 8 11.87 6.95 22.28
CA GLU A 8 13.30 7.04 22.03
C GLU A 8 13.71 6.07 20.93
N ILE A 9 14.53 6.54 19.98
CA ILE A 9 15.02 5.73 18.85
C ILE A 9 15.77 4.46 19.27
N THR A 10 16.40 4.43 20.46
CA THR A 10 17.09 3.22 20.95
C THR A 10 16.13 2.08 21.27
N GLN A 11 14.87 2.39 21.54
CA GLN A 11 13.78 1.45 21.81
C GLN A 11 13.06 1.03 20.52
N LYS A 12 13.16 1.82 19.44
CA LYS A 12 12.60 1.51 18.11
C LYS A 12 13.54 0.57 17.34
N GLY A 13 13.06 -0.60 16.96
CA GLY A 13 13.79 -1.52 16.08
C GLY A 13 13.91 -0.99 14.65
N PHE A 14 14.90 -1.48 13.89
CA PHE A 14 14.99 -1.18 12.46
C PHE A 14 13.85 -1.85 11.68
N GLU A 15 13.10 -1.07 10.90
CA GLU A 15 11.96 -1.51 10.09
C GLU A 15 12.40 -2.25 8.81
N TRP A 16 12.98 -3.44 8.99
CA TRP A 16 13.56 -4.24 7.91
C TRP A 16 12.54 -4.72 6.86
N TRP A 17 11.24 -4.78 7.21
CA TRP A 17 10.19 -5.31 6.34
C TRP A 17 10.07 -4.54 5.02
N PHE A 18 10.26 -3.21 5.04
CA PHE A 18 10.21 -2.38 3.84
C PHE A 18 11.33 -2.73 2.86
N SER A 19 12.54 -2.98 3.38
CA SER A 19 13.67 -3.45 2.59
C SER A 19 13.49 -4.89 2.09
N ALA A 20 12.77 -5.71 2.86
CA ALA A 20 12.46 -7.10 2.53
C ALA A 20 11.35 -7.24 1.47
N ALA A 21 10.65 -6.17 1.10
CA ALA A 21 9.60 -6.19 0.07
C ALA A 21 10.11 -6.68 -1.31
N GLY A 22 11.42 -6.61 -1.58
CA GLY A 22 12.04 -7.17 -2.78
C GLY A 22 12.22 -8.70 -2.75
N LEU A 23 12.21 -9.35 -1.57
CA LEU A 23 12.46 -10.80 -1.46
C LEU A 23 11.43 -11.65 -2.23
N PRO A 24 10.11 -11.37 -2.21
CA PRO A 24 9.17 -12.09 -3.06
C PRO A 24 9.51 -11.99 -4.56
N PHE A 25 9.91 -10.81 -5.05
CA PHE A 25 10.32 -10.63 -6.45
C PHE A 25 11.60 -11.39 -6.78
N LEU A 26 12.55 -11.43 -5.84
CA LEU A 26 13.78 -12.22 -5.97
C LEU A 26 13.46 -13.71 -6.08
N LEU A 27 12.58 -14.23 -5.22
CA LEU A 27 12.15 -15.64 -5.24
C LEU A 27 11.40 -15.98 -6.53
N ILE A 28 10.50 -15.12 -6.99
CA ILE A 28 9.78 -15.29 -8.26
C ILE A 28 10.75 -15.27 -9.43
N GLY A 29 11.67 -14.30 -9.48
CA GLY A 29 12.69 -14.20 -10.53
C GLY A 29 13.59 -15.44 -10.57
N ALA A 30 14.08 -15.88 -9.41
CA ALA A 30 14.89 -17.09 -9.27
C ALA A 30 14.11 -18.34 -9.71
N PHE A 31 12.83 -18.45 -9.34
CA PHE A 31 11.95 -19.52 -9.79
C PHE A 31 11.79 -19.53 -11.31
N PHE A 32 11.57 -18.37 -11.95
CA PHE A 32 11.47 -18.25 -13.40
C PHE A 32 12.75 -18.69 -14.11
N VAL A 33 13.92 -18.30 -13.59
CA VAL A 33 15.22 -18.71 -14.15
C VAL A 33 15.43 -20.22 -13.98
N TRP A 34 15.24 -20.74 -12.76
CA TRP A 34 15.47 -22.15 -12.44
C TRP A 34 14.51 -23.07 -13.20
N PHE A 35 13.21 -22.79 -13.11
CA PHE A 35 12.17 -23.59 -13.74
C PHE A 35 12.19 -23.43 -15.26
N GLY A 36 12.37 -22.20 -15.75
CA GLY A 36 12.45 -21.90 -17.18
C GLY A 36 13.63 -22.59 -17.86
N ARG A 37 14.79 -22.65 -17.21
CA ARG A 37 15.94 -23.44 -17.71
C ARG A 37 15.63 -24.94 -17.75
N ARG A 38 15.02 -25.50 -16.70
CA ARG A 38 14.64 -26.93 -16.65
C ARG A 38 13.59 -27.33 -17.69
N ARG A 39 12.69 -26.41 -18.05
CA ARG A 39 11.60 -26.64 -19.01
C ARG A 39 11.88 -26.09 -20.41
N GLN A 40 13.11 -25.65 -20.69
CA GLN A 40 13.51 -25.07 -21.97
C GLN A 40 12.59 -23.92 -22.44
N TRP A 41 12.23 -23.03 -21.51
CA TRP A 41 11.42 -21.86 -21.83
C TRP A 41 12.14 -20.94 -22.84
N PRO A 42 11.39 -20.19 -23.66
CA PRO A 42 11.97 -19.18 -24.54
C PRO A 42 12.90 -18.22 -23.78
N GLN A 43 14.02 -17.85 -24.41
CA GLN A 43 15.06 -17.01 -23.80
C GLN A 43 14.52 -15.70 -23.20
N PHE A 44 13.48 -15.11 -23.81
CA PHE A 44 12.86 -13.89 -23.29
C PHE A 44 12.23 -14.07 -21.90
N GLN A 45 11.65 -15.24 -21.59
CA GLN A 45 11.03 -15.50 -20.28
C GLN A 45 12.09 -15.66 -19.20
N ILE A 46 13.20 -16.32 -19.54
CA ILE A 46 14.36 -16.48 -18.66
C ILE A 46 14.99 -15.11 -18.40
N ALA A 47 15.10 -14.25 -19.43
CA ALA A 47 15.58 -12.88 -19.29
C ALA A 47 14.71 -12.02 -18.35
N ILE A 48 13.37 -12.18 -18.39
CA ILE A 48 12.47 -11.55 -17.41
C ILE A 48 12.80 -12.00 -15.99
N GLY A 49 13.05 -13.30 -15.79
CA GLY A 49 13.45 -13.83 -14.48
C GLY A 49 14.76 -13.21 -13.96
N TYR A 50 15.77 -13.08 -14.82
CA TYR A 50 17.02 -12.38 -14.49
C TYR A 50 16.81 -10.92 -14.15
N PHE A 51 16.01 -10.21 -14.96
CA PHE A 51 15.69 -8.82 -14.71
C PHE A 51 14.99 -8.65 -13.35
N MET A 52 13.96 -9.45 -13.07
CA MET A 52 13.24 -9.40 -11.79
C MET A 52 14.16 -9.67 -10.60
N ALA A 53 15.00 -10.71 -10.69
CA ALA A 53 15.94 -11.05 -9.62
C ALA A 53 17.01 -9.97 -9.41
N GLY A 54 17.60 -9.46 -10.50
CA GLY A 54 18.60 -8.40 -10.46
C GLY A 54 18.03 -7.07 -9.94
N PHE A 55 16.85 -6.68 -10.43
CA PHE A 55 16.13 -5.50 -9.96
C PHE A 55 15.78 -5.63 -8.48
N ALA A 56 15.21 -6.76 -8.06
CA ALA A 56 14.85 -7.00 -6.67
C ALA A 56 16.06 -6.91 -5.74
N LEU A 57 17.18 -7.54 -6.12
CA LEU A 57 18.43 -7.49 -5.36
C LEU A 57 18.97 -6.07 -5.25
N LEU A 58 19.04 -5.35 -6.38
CA LEU A 58 19.53 -3.97 -6.43
C LEU A 58 18.64 -3.03 -5.59
N TRP A 59 17.32 -3.14 -5.75
CA TRP A 59 16.33 -2.35 -5.02
C TRP A 59 16.42 -2.63 -3.51
N SER A 60 16.36 -3.89 -3.09
CA SER A 60 16.47 -4.26 -1.67
C SER A 60 17.77 -3.76 -1.05
N LEU A 61 18.89 -3.90 -1.76
CA LEU A 61 20.18 -3.41 -1.27
C LEU A 61 20.18 -1.89 -1.14
N ALA A 62 19.73 -1.17 -2.17
CA ALA A 62 19.68 0.29 -2.15
C ALA A 62 18.78 0.83 -1.04
N VAL A 63 17.57 0.28 -0.89
CA VAL A 63 16.61 0.66 0.17
C VAL A 63 17.16 0.31 1.55
N PHE A 64 17.73 -0.89 1.72
CA PHE A 64 18.34 -1.30 2.98
C PHE A 64 19.48 -0.38 3.37
N THR A 65 20.44 -0.14 2.47
CA THR A 65 21.58 0.75 2.75
C THR A 65 21.12 2.16 3.10
N SER A 66 20.16 2.72 2.35
CA SER A 66 19.59 4.04 2.61
C SER A 66 18.95 4.11 4.00
N THR A 67 17.95 3.26 4.26
CA THR A 67 17.16 3.29 5.50
C THR A 67 17.99 2.89 6.73
N TYR A 68 18.85 1.88 6.61
CA TYR A 68 19.73 1.44 7.69
C TYR A 68 20.77 2.51 8.03
N SER A 69 21.34 3.19 7.02
CA SER A 69 22.29 4.28 7.26
C SER A 69 21.63 5.45 8.00
N ALA A 70 20.37 5.79 7.66
CA ALA A 70 19.60 6.81 8.35
C ALA A 70 19.34 6.41 9.81
N TYR A 71 18.84 5.19 10.03
CA TYR A 71 18.64 4.64 11.36
C TYR A 71 19.92 4.65 12.21
N HIS A 72 21.02 4.13 11.68
CA HIS A 72 22.29 4.10 12.39
C HIS A 72 22.83 5.51 12.67
N ARG A 73 22.68 6.46 11.74
CA ARG A 73 23.08 7.86 11.93
C ARG A 73 22.29 8.50 13.07
N CYS A 74 20.97 8.35 13.07
CA CYS A 74 20.08 8.90 14.09
C CYS A 74 20.31 8.28 15.46
N LYS A 75 20.47 6.95 15.53
CA LYS A 75 20.82 6.25 16.77
C LYS A 75 22.16 6.71 17.35
N LYS A 76 23.21 6.74 16.50
CA LYS A 76 24.53 7.22 16.90
C LYS A 76 24.52 8.69 17.30
N ALA A 77 23.71 9.52 16.64
CA ALA A 77 23.54 10.93 17.01
C ALA A 77 23.04 11.05 18.45
N LEU A 78 21.99 10.30 18.82
CA LEU A 78 21.47 10.27 20.19
C LEU A 78 22.51 9.75 21.20
N GLU A 79 23.18 8.62 20.91
CA GLU A 79 24.19 8.02 21.78
C GLU A 79 25.41 8.92 22.01
N THR A 80 25.81 9.69 21.00
CA THR A 80 26.99 10.57 21.05
C THR A 80 26.68 12.01 21.45
N GLY A 81 25.42 12.34 21.76
CA GLY A 81 25.04 13.72 22.10
C GLY A 81 25.03 14.69 20.91
N ARG A 82 25.07 14.19 19.67
CA ARG A 82 25.13 15.01 18.44
C ARG A 82 23.74 15.27 17.86
N TYR A 83 22.89 15.91 18.65
CA TYR A 83 21.53 16.28 18.29
C TYR A 83 21.19 17.66 18.87
N LEU A 84 20.09 18.25 18.39
CA LEU A 84 19.54 19.48 18.93
C LEU A 84 18.40 19.16 19.89
N VAL A 85 18.17 20.03 20.87
CA VAL A 85 17.06 19.92 21.82
C VAL A 85 16.25 21.20 21.77
N VAL A 86 14.94 21.06 21.67
CA VAL A 86 13.99 22.16 21.81
C VAL A 86 12.95 21.80 22.87
N GLU A 87 12.61 22.76 23.72
CA GLU A 87 11.65 22.59 24.81
C GLU A 87 10.64 23.74 24.77
N GLY A 88 9.37 23.42 25.00
CA GLY A 88 8.29 24.41 24.99
C GLY A 88 6.92 23.75 24.83
N PRO A 89 5.84 24.56 24.84
CA PRO A 89 4.52 24.07 24.43
C PRO A 89 4.52 23.74 22.93
N VAL A 90 3.72 22.74 22.56
CA VAL A 90 3.34 22.48 21.17
C VAL A 90 2.43 23.61 20.69
N GLU A 91 2.76 24.19 19.54
CA GLU A 91 2.02 25.26 18.88
C GLU A 91 1.74 24.90 17.42
N SER A 92 0.68 25.46 16.84
CA SER A 92 0.35 25.27 15.42
C SER A 92 0.22 23.80 15.01
N PHE A 93 -0.38 22.99 15.88
CA PHE A 93 -0.62 21.57 15.67
C PHE A 93 -1.63 21.34 14.54
N HIS A 94 -1.19 20.65 13.50
CA HIS A 94 -2.01 20.15 12.40
C HIS A 94 -2.02 18.63 12.45
N ALA A 95 -3.13 18.05 12.92
CA ALA A 95 -3.27 16.60 13.05
C ALA A 95 -3.36 15.94 11.67
N MET A 96 -2.72 14.78 11.51
CA MET A 96 -2.93 13.96 10.31
C MET A 96 -4.35 13.37 10.33
N PRO A 97 -5.13 13.49 9.24
CA PRO A 97 -6.44 12.83 9.17
C PRO A 97 -6.26 11.30 9.24
N TYR A 98 -7.27 10.61 9.76
CA TYR A 98 -7.23 9.15 9.94
C TYR A 98 -6.97 8.37 8.64
N GLU A 99 -7.38 8.91 7.48
CA GLU A 99 -7.11 8.34 6.14
C GLU A 99 -5.63 8.26 5.80
N GLY A 100 -4.81 9.06 6.48
CA GLY A 100 -3.43 9.32 6.09
C GLY A 100 -3.32 10.37 5.00
N HIS A 101 -2.29 10.21 4.16
CA HIS A 101 -1.97 11.05 3.00
C HIS A 101 -1.55 12.50 3.27
N GLU A 102 -1.64 12.99 4.50
CA GLU A 102 -1.00 14.22 4.95
C GLU A 102 0.07 13.91 6.01
N GLU A 103 0.88 14.92 6.35
CA GLU A 103 1.79 14.87 7.50
C GLU A 103 1.13 15.53 8.71
N GLU A 104 1.33 14.95 9.88
CA GLU A 104 1.07 15.61 11.16
C GLU A 104 2.21 16.59 11.44
N CYS A 105 1.89 17.86 11.59
CA CYS A 105 2.87 18.93 11.80
C CYS A 105 2.65 19.67 13.11
N PHE A 106 3.72 20.09 13.76
CA PHE A 106 3.64 20.89 14.98
C PHE A 106 4.90 21.72 15.18
N THR A 107 4.82 22.81 15.94
CA THR A 107 5.93 23.73 16.21
C THR A 107 6.25 23.77 17.70
N VAL A 108 7.53 23.83 18.06
CA VAL A 108 8.00 24.06 19.43
C VAL A 108 9.11 25.11 19.36
N ASN A 109 8.91 26.25 20.01
CA ASN A 109 9.88 27.35 20.02
C ASN A 109 10.49 27.65 18.64
N GLN A 110 9.61 27.88 17.65
CA GLN A 110 9.93 28.17 16.24
C GLN A 110 10.52 27.03 15.40
N VAL A 111 10.67 25.82 15.94
CA VAL A 111 11.09 24.63 15.19
C VAL A 111 9.86 23.80 14.83
N THR A 112 9.60 23.63 13.54
CA THR A 112 8.48 22.83 13.04
C THR A 112 8.93 21.41 12.70
N PHE A 113 8.15 20.43 13.14
CA PHE A 113 8.32 19.01 12.85
C PHE A 113 7.10 18.50 12.09
N CYS A 114 7.33 17.70 11.04
CA CYS A 114 6.27 17.04 10.29
C CYS A 114 6.57 15.54 10.12
N TYR A 115 5.59 14.67 10.37
CA TYR A 115 5.76 13.22 10.25
C TYR A 115 4.45 12.53 9.86
N SER A 116 4.52 11.26 9.47
CA SER A 116 3.35 10.46 9.09
C SER A 116 3.57 9.00 9.43
N ASP A 117 2.50 8.28 9.77
CA ASP A 117 2.53 6.83 10.02
C ASP A 117 3.00 6.04 8.79
N TYR A 118 2.89 6.63 7.60
CA TYR A 118 3.19 5.98 6.31
C TYR A 118 4.59 6.29 5.75
N ILE A 119 5.39 7.10 6.45
CA ILE A 119 6.77 7.38 6.07
C ILE A 119 7.71 6.44 6.80
N VAL A 120 8.62 5.81 6.05
CA VAL A 120 9.70 4.99 6.62
C VAL A 120 10.78 5.93 7.15
N THR A 121 10.72 6.25 8.45
CA THR A 121 11.70 7.09 9.14
C THR A 121 12.24 6.40 10.40
N PRO A 122 13.52 6.60 10.75
CA PRO A 122 14.05 6.16 12.03
C PRO A 122 13.51 6.96 13.24
N GLY A 123 12.95 8.15 13.01
CA GLY A 123 12.41 9.00 14.06
C GLY A 123 11.00 8.59 14.54
N PHE A 124 10.47 9.39 15.46
CA PHE A 124 9.07 9.33 15.87
C PHE A 124 8.16 9.65 14.67
N ASN A 125 7.13 8.83 14.47
CA ASN A 125 6.21 9.01 13.35
C ASN A 125 4.77 8.55 13.63
N THR A 126 4.39 8.42 14.90
CA THR A 126 3.04 7.97 15.28
C THR A 126 2.09 9.16 15.40
N SER A 127 1.13 9.29 14.50
CA SER A 127 0.18 10.41 14.47
C SER A 127 -0.86 10.37 15.59
N ALA A 128 -1.44 11.51 15.94
CA ALA A 128 -2.53 11.59 16.92
C ALA A 128 -3.76 10.77 16.54
N SER A 129 -4.09 10.67 15.25
CA SER A 129 -5.22 9.87 14.75
C SER A 129 -4.99 8.37 14.89
N HIS A 130 -3.73 7.93 15.01
CA HIS A 130 -3.34 6.54 15.26
C HIS A 130 -2.77 6.31 16.68
N GLY A 131 -3.07 7.21 17.62
CA GLY A 131 -2.76 7.03 19.04
C GLY A 131 -1.44 7.65 19.52
N GLY A 132 -0.79 8.46 18.69
CA GLY A 132 0.36 9.28 19.08
C GLY A 132 -0.01 10.31 20.16
N PRO A 133 0.93 10.75 21.02
CA PRO A 133 0.63 11.57 22.18
C PRO A 133 0.66 13.09 21.97
N ILE A 134 1.16 13.59 20.83
CA ILE A 134 1.31 15.04 20.57
C ILE A 134 -0.06 15.71 20.42
N ARG A 135 -0.28 16.82 21.13
CA ARG A 135 -1.49 17.65 21.06
C ARG A 135 -1.11 19.13 21.22
N GLU A 136 -1.95 20.03 20.70
CA GLU A 136 -1.78 21.48 20.87
C GLU A 136 -1.62 21.85 22.36
N GLY A 137 -0.67 22.73 22.68
CA GLY A 137 -0.38 23.21 24.02
C GLY A 137 0.42 22.26 24.91
N LEU A 138 0.71 21.03 24.45
CA LEU A 138 1.42 20.03 25.25
C LEU A 138 2.87 20.48 25.54
N PRO A 139 3.32 20.52 26.80
CA PRO A 139 4.71 20.86 27.11
C PRO A 139 5.62 19.68 26.81
N VAL A 140 6.51 19.85 25.83
CA VAL A 140 7.39 18.81 25.31
C VAL A 140 8.84 19.22 25.32
N ARG A 141 9.72 18.23 25.38
CA ARG A 141 11.13 18.35 25.05
C ARG A 141 11.43 17.37 23.91
N VAL A 142 11.94 17.90 22.81
CA VAL A 142 12.20 17.16 21.57
C VAL A 142 13.69 17.16 21.29
N SER A 143 14.29 15.98 21.25
CA SER A 143 15.66 15.79 20.75
C SER A 143 15.62 15.36 19.29
N TYR A 144 16.30 16.07 18.39
CA TYR A 144 16.12 15.87 16.94
C TYR A 144 17.40 16.09 16.12
N VAL A 145 17.40 15.56 14.89
CA VAL A 145 18.39 15.84 13.84
C VAL A 145 17.65 16.10 12.53
N GLY A 146 17.76 17.30 11.97
CA GLY A 146 16.96 17.69 10.82
C GLY A 146 15.48 17.71 11.19
N ASN A 147 14.66 16.89 10.52
CA ASN A 147 13.24 16.70 10.85
C ASN A 147 12.99 15.40 11.65
N ASP A 148 14.01 14.57 11.87
CA ASP A 148 13.86 13.30 12.58
C ASP A 148 13.88 13.54 14.10
N ILE A 149 12.74 13.26 14.74
CA ILE A 149 12.60 13.27 16.21
C ILE A 149 13.24 11.98 16.76
N LEU A 150 14.33 12.11 17.53
CA LEU A 150 15.10 11.00 18.09
C LEU A 150 14.61 10.58 19.48
N ARG A 151 14.16 11.56 20.27
CA ARG A 151 13.56 11.36 21.59
C ARG A 151 12.48 12.40 21.80
N LEU A 152 11.33 11.94 22.26
CA LEU A 152 10.20 12.77 22.65
C LEU A 152 9.92 12.56 24.13
N GLU A 153 9.97 13.65 24.87
CA GLU A 153 9.64 13.69 26.29
C GLU A 153 8.47 14.64 26.51
N ILE A 154 7.52 14.23 27.34
CA ILE A 154 6.33 15.02 27.70
C ILE A 154 6.41 15.30 29.20
N ARG A 155 5.99 16.49 29.64
CA ARG A 155 5.94 16.83 31.07
C ARG A 155 5.08 15.80 31.81
N ALA A 156 5.59 15.25 32.91
CA ALA A 156 5.04 14.04 33.55
C ALA A 156 3.57 14.18 34.00
N ASP A 157 3.14 15.40 34.35
CA ASP A 157 1.77 15.75 34.73
C ASP A 157 0.79 15.84 33.55
N SER A 158 1.30 15.84 32.32
CA SER A 158 0.56 16.08 31.08
C SER A 158 0.62 14.88 30.12
N VAL A 159 1.23 13.76 30.54
CA VAL A 159 1.32 12.54 29.73
C VAL A 159 -0.06 11.89 29.63
N PRO A 160 -0.66 11.78 28.43
CA PRO A 160 -1.91 11.06 28.27
C PRO A 160 -1.73 9.59 28.65
N SER A 161 -2.73 9.00 29.30
CA SER A 161 -2.75 7.57 29.56
C SER A 161 -2.92 6.77 28.26
N GLU A 162 -2.43 5.53 28.24
CA GLU A 162 -2.62 4.64 27.07
C GLU A 162 -4.10 4.44 26.72
N ALA A 163 -4.98 4.41 27.74
CA ALA A 163 -6.42 4.31 27.55
C ALA A 163 -7.01 5.55 26.86
N GLU A 164 -6.56 6.76 27.22
CA GLU A 164 -6.98 8.00 26.55
C GLU A 164 -6.51 8.05 25.10
N LEU A 165 -5.26 7.64 24.83
CA LEU A 165 -4.70 7.58 23.48
C LEU A 165 -5.48 6.58 22.60
N ALA A 166 -5.76 5.39 23.13
CA ALA A 166 -6.54 4.37 22.42
C ALA A 166 -7.99 4.83 22.18
N ALA A 167 -8.62 5.48 23.16
CA ALA A 167 -9.97 6.02 23.01
C ALA A 167 -10.03 7.12 21.95
N HIS A 168 -9.01 8.00 21.90
CA HIS A 168 -8.91 9.03 20.86
C HIS A 168 -8.75 8.41 19.47
N ALA A 169 -7.83 7.45 19.30
CA ALA A 169 -7.62 6.77 18.01
C ALA A 169 -8.89 6.05 17.53
N ALA A 170 -9.58 5.34 18.43
CA ALA A 170 -10.85 4.68 18.12
C ALA A 170 -11.95 5.69 17.75
N ALA A 171 -11.98 6.86 18.39
CA ALA A 171 -12.92 7.92 18.05
C ALA A 171 -12.64 8.53 16.66
N GLU A 172 -11.37 8.74 16.30
CA GLU A 172 -10.97 9.21 14.97
C GLU A 172 -11.27 8.17 13.89
N GLU A 173 -11.04 6.88 14.16
CA GLU A 173 -11.43 5.77 13.27
C GLU A 173 -12.95 5.75 13.05
N ALA A 174 -13.74 5.88 14.12
CA ALA A 174 -15.19 5.91 14.04
C ALA A 174 -15.71 7.12 13.24
N ARG A 175 -15.15 8.31 13.50
CA ARG A 175 -15.46 9.54 12.75
C ARG A 175 -15.12 9.39 11.27
N TRP A 176 -13.99 8.79 10.96
CA TRP A 176 -13.62 8.49 9.58
C TRP A 176 -14.61 7.52 8.94
N GLY A 177 -14.93 6.41 9.61
CA GLY A 177 -15.90 5.43 9.14
C GLY A 177 -17.27 6.06 8.90
N GLU A 178 -17.70 7.01 9.73
CA GLU A 178 -18.92 7.80 9.52
C GLU A 178 -18.81 8.72 8.31
N ARG A 179 -17.72 9.50 8.15
CA ARG A 179 -17.51 10.34 6.97
C ARG A 179 -17.49 9.51 5.68
N ALA A 180 -16.77 8.39 5.65
CA ALA A 180 -16.73 7.49 4.51
C ALA A 180 -18.10 6.85 4.20
N ARG A 181 -18.98 6.73 5.20
CA ARG A 181 -20.37 6.29 5.00
C ARG A 181 -21.26 7.40 4.45
N LEU A 182 -21.07 8.63 4.93
CA LEU A 182 -21.88 9.78 4.55
C LEU A 182 -21.43 10.42 3.22
N ASP A 183 -20.16 10.23 2.82
CA ASP A 183 -19.64 10.76 1.57
C ASP A 183 -20.33 10.07 0.38
N PRO A 184 -21.16 10.81 -0.38
CA PRO A 184 -21.91 10.26 -1.48
C PRO A 184 -21.03 9.79 -2.64
N ASN A 185 -19.85 10.38 -2.82
CA ASN A 185 -18.92 10.02 -3.87
C ASN A 185 -18.16 8.74 -3.49
N LEU A 186 -17.69 8.62 -2.25
CA LEU A 186 -17.06 7.38 -1.77
C LEU A 186 -18.03 6.20 -1.81
N ASP A 187 -19.28 6.37 -1.36
CA ASP A 187 -20.31 5.32 -1.45
C ASP A 187 -20.60 4.94 -2.92
N ARG A 188 -20.76 5.94 -3.81
CA ARG A 188 -21.00 5.71 -5.24
C ARG A 188 -19.83 4.97 -5.90
N MET A 189 -18.59 5.37 -5.60
CA MET A 189 -17.39 4.74 -6.15
C MET A 189 -17.21 3.32 -5.61
N GLY A 190 -17.40 3.10 -4.31
CA GLY A 190 -17.31 1.78 -3.69
C GLY A 190 -18.31 0.79 -4.28
N LEU A 191 -19.59 1.18 -4.32
CA LEU A 191 -20.64 0.35 -4.89
C LEU A 191 -20.45 0.15 -6.40
N GLY A 192 -20.08 1.20 -7.14
CA GLY A 192 -19.76 1.11 -8.57
C GLY A 192 -18.61 0.15 -8.85
N PHE A 193 -17.55 0.17 -8.03
CA PHE A 193 -16.44 -0.77 -8.13
C PHE A 193 -16.90 -2.21 -7.86
N SER A 194 -17.73 -2.45 -6.86
CA SER A 194 -18.29 -3.78 -6.57
C SER A 194 -19.15 -4.32 -7.71
N VAL A 195 -19.97 -3.47 -8.34
CA VAL A 195 -20.74 -3.81 -9.54
C VAL A 195 -19.79 -4.15 -10.70
N ALA A 196 -18.78 -3.33 -10.96
CA ALA A 196 -17.80 -3.60 -12.02
C ALA A 196 -17.04 -4.92 -11.76
N ALA A 197 -16.61 -5.17 -10.52
CA ALA A 197 -15.93 -6.39 -10.12
C ALA A 197 -16.78 -7.63 -10.36
N LEU A 198 -18.09 -7.58 -10.10
CA LEU A 198 -19.02 -8.66 -10.41
C LEU A 198 -19.01 -9.01 -11.90
N PHE A 199 -19.16 -8.02 -12.77
CA PHE A 199 -19.18 -8.24 -14.22
C PHE A 199 -17.83 -8.71 -14.76
N ILE A 200 -16.73 -8.13 -14.27
CA ILE A 200 -15.37 -8.51 -14.67
C ILE A 200 -15.09 -9.96 -14.29
N THR A 201 -15.37 -10.36 -13.04
CA THR A 201 -15.13 -11.73 -12.58
C THR A 201 -16.08 -12.76 -13.20
N LEU A 202 -17.32 -12.37 -13.53
CA LEU A 202 -18.23 -13.18 -14.33
C LEU A 202 -17.66 -13.41 -15.73
N TRP A 203 -17.18 -12.34 -16.38
CA TRP A 203 -16.56 -12.43 -17.70
C TRP A 203 -15.31 -13.31 -17.68
N TRP A 204 -14.47 -13.22 -16.65
CA TRP A 204 -13.33 -14.13 -16.46
C TRP A 204 -13.77 -15.58 -16.35
N SER A 205 -14.89 -15.84 -15.68
CA SER A 205 -15.43 -17.19 -15.49
C SER A 205 -15.99 -17.76 -16.80
N LEU A 206 -16.66 -16.93 -17.61
CA LEU A 206 -17.25 -17.32 -18.89
C LEU A 206 -16.20 -17.48 -20.00
N ASP A 207 -15.29 -16.52 -20.13
CA ASP A 207 -14.25 -16.47 -21.17
C ASP A 207 -12.84 -16.61 -20.58
N TRP A 208 -12.67 -17.61 -19.71
CA TRP A 208 -11.40 -17.87 -19.03
C TRP A 208 -10.23 -18.06 -20.00
N ARG A 209 -10.49 -18.54 -21.23
CA ARG A 209 -9.47 -18.74 -22.27
C ARG A 209 -8.84 -17.43 -22.71
N ARG A 210 -9.65 -16.39 -22.88
CA ARG A 210 -9.18 -15.05 -23.26
C ARG A 210 -8.21 -14.50 -22.22
N PHE A 211 -8.57 -14.59 -20.94
CA PHE A 211 -7.75 -14.08 -19.86
C PHE A 211 -6.52 -14.94 -19.57
N MET A 212 -6.63 -16.27 -19.66
CA MET A 212 -5.48 -17.17 -19.47
C MET A 212 -4.33 -16.89 -20.44
N LYS A 213 -4.61 -16.44 -21.67
CA LYS A 213 -3.57 -16.09 -22.65
C LYS A 213 -2.64 -14.96 -22.18
N PHE A 214 -3.11 -14.09 -21.29
CA PHE A 214 -2.28 -13.03 -20.72
C PHE A 214 -1.26 -13.58 -19.71
N TRP A 215 -1.66 -14.58 -18.93
CA TRP A 215 -0.86 -15.13 -17.83
C TRP A 215 0.00 -16.31 -18.23
N ILE A 216 -0.45 -17.14 -19.17
CA ILE A 216 0.19 -18.39 -19.56
C ILE A 216 0.32 -18.47 -21.08
N ARG A 217 1.56 -18.49 -21.57
CA ARG A 217 1.87 -18.66 -23.01
C ARG A 217 2.19 -20.11 -23.35
N GLY A 218 1.88 -20.51 -24.58
CA GLY A 218 2.26 -21.81 -25.16
C GLY A 218 1.38 -22.98 -24.71
N GLU A 219 1.91 -24.19 -24.82
CA GLU A 219 1.21 -25.47 -24.59
C GLU A 219 0.67 -25.65 -23.16
N TRP A 220 1.21 -24.90 -22.19
CA TRP A 220 0.74 -24.91 -20.82
C TRP A 220 -0.70 -24.43 -20.66
N SER A 221 -1.12 -23.49 -21.52
CA SER A 221 -2.51 -23.00 -21.54
C SER A 221 -3.53 -24.08 -21.89
N GLN A 222 -3.07 -25.19 -22.51
CA GLN A 222 -3.90 -26.32 -22.92
C GLN A 222 -3.89 -27.47 -21.88
N ARG A 223 -3.07 -27.41 -20.82
CA ARG A 223 -3.01 -28.48 -19.81
C ARG A 223 -4.28 -28.47 -18.96
N LEU A 224 -4.98 -29.60 -18.91
CA LEU A 224 -6.26 -29.77 -18.20
C LEU A 224 -6.23 -29.29 -16.74
N TRP A 225 -5.16 -29.58 -16.00
CA TRP A 225 -5.05 -29.17 -14.61
C TRP A 225 -4.89 -27.65 -14.44
N VAL A 226 -4.17 -26.99 -15.36
CA VAL A 226 -4.03 -25.51 -15.36
C VAL A 226 -5.39 -24.89 -15.58
N ILE A 227 -6.13 -25.39 -16.57
CA ILE A 227 -7.50 -24.95 -16.87
C ILE A 227 -8.39 -25.11 -15.63
N ARG A 228 -8.33 -26.26 -14.94
CA ARG A 228 -9.11 -26.50 -13.71
C ARG A 228 -8.77 -25.51 -12.60
N VAL A 229 -7.48 -25.26 -12.34
CA VAL A 229 -7.03 -24.30 -11.32
C VAL A 229 -7.54 -22.90 -11.62
N PHE A 230 -7.39 -22.41 -12.86
CA PHE A 230 -7.88 -21.08 -13.25
C PHE A 230 -9.39 -20.97 -13.16
N ARG A 231 -10.13 -22.03 -13.55
CA ARG A 231 -11.59 -22.04 -13.43
C ARG A 231 -12.05 -21.97 -11.98
N VAL A 232 -11.41 -22.72 -11.08
CA VAL A 232 -11.70 -22.65 -9.64
C VAL A 232 -11.36 -21.26 -9.10
N PHE A 233 -10.19 -20.72 -9.46
CA PHE A 233 -9.78 -19.38 -9.05
C PHE A 233 -10.77 -18.30 -9.50
N PHE A 234 -11.15 -18.26 -10.79
CA PHE A 234 -12.12 -17.28 -11.30
C PHE A 234 -13.51 -17.44 -10.70
N ALA A 235 -13.96 -18.68 -10.46
CA ALA A 235 -15.22 -18.94 -9.78
C ALA A 235 -15.20 -18.42 -8.32
N LEU A 236 -14.09 -18.60 -7.59
CA LEU A 236 -13.92 -18.05 -6.25
C LEU A 236 -13.89 -16.51 -6.25
N CYS A 237 -13.20 -15.89 -7.21
CA CYS A 237 -13.24 -14.43 -7.37
C CYS A 237 -14.66 -13.92 -7.64
N PHE A 238 -15.42 -14.62 -8.50
CA PHE A 238 -16.81 -14.29 -8.79
C PHE A 238 -17.68 -14.41 -7.53
N LEU A 239 -17.61 -15.53 -6.82
CA LEU A 239 -18.34 -15.73 -5.55
C LEU A 239 -17.99 -14.65 -4.51
N GLY A 240 -16.71 -14.30 -4.39
CA GLY A 240 -16.26 -13.21 -3.51
C GLY A 240 -16.84 -11.85 -3.91
N SER A 241 -16.92 -11.55 -5.21
CA SER A 241 -17.54 -10.31 -5.70
C SER A 241 -19.05 -10.26 -5.48
N VAL A 242 -19.75 -11.38 -5.65
CA VAL A 242 -21.18 -11.52 -5.32
C VAL A 242 -21.40 -11.29 -3.83
N TYR A 243 -20.64 -11.98 -2.99
CA TYR A 243 -20.73 -11.84 -1.53
C TYR A 243 -20.51 -10.40 -1.09
N ARG A 244 -19.46 -9.74 -1.60
CA ARG A 244 -19.16 -8.33 -1.30
C ARG A 244 -20.30 -7.40 -1.74
N LEU A 245 -20.81 -7.56 -2.96
CA LEU A 245 -21.92 -6.74 -3.46
C LEU A 245 -23.17 -6.93 -2.59
N VAL A 246 -23.51 -8.18 -2.24
CA VAL A 246 -24.64 -8.48 -1.35
C VAL A 246 -24.46 -7.82 0.01
N GLN A 247 -23.26 -7.89 0.61
CA GLN A 247 -22.96 -7.20 1.86
C GLN A 247 -23.15 -5.68 1.73
N GLU A 248 -22.66 -5.08 0.65
CA GLU A 248 -22.83 -3.64 0.40
C GLU A 248 -24.28 -3.23 0.17
N LEU A 249 -25.09 -4.08 -0.47
CA LEU A 249 -26.53 -3.87 -0.69
C LEU A 249 -27.33 -4.00 0.62
N LEU A 250 -26.99 -4.98 1.46
CA LEU A 250 -27.69 -5.23 2.73
C LEU A 250 -27.27 -4.26 3.85
N ALA A 251 -26.04 -3.75 3.82
CA ALA A 251 -25.50 -2.91 4.88
C ALA A 251 -26.07 -1.48 4.90
N ARG A 252 -26.71 -0.99 3.82
CA ARG A 252 -27.17 0.39 3.74
C ARG A 252 -28.52 0.49 3.03
N ASP A 253 -29.47 1.14 3.70
CA ASP A 253 -30.68 1.62 3.05
C ASP A 253 -30.32 2.84 2.20
N ARG A 254 -30.47 2.72 0.88
CA ARG A 254 -30.14 3.79 -0.07
C ARG A 254 -31.36 4.09 -0.94
N PRO A 255 -31.61 5.37 -1.29
CA PRO A 255 -32.63 5.68 -2.27
C PRO A 255 -32.23 5.12 -3.64
N LEU A 256 -33.22 4.70 -4.44
CA LEU A 256 -33.03 4.08 -5.76
C LEU A 256 -32.04 4.85 -6.67
N ARG A 257 -32.07 6.18 -6.61
CA ARG A 257 -31.17 7.07 -7.35
C ARG A 257 -29.69 6.76 -7.11
N ARG A 258 -29.28 6.42 -5.88
CA ARG A 258 -27.87 6.10 -5.55
C ARG A 258 -27.40 4.81 -6.22
N TYR A 259 -28.28 3.81 -6.29
CA TYR A 259 -27.98 2.56 -7.01
C TYR A 259 -27.78 2.81 -8.50
N VAL A 260 -28.60 3.68 -9.11
CA VAL A 260 -28.45 4.07 -10.52
C VAL A 260 -27.12 4.78 -10.76
N GLU A 261 -26.78 5.78 -9.92
CA GLU A 261 -25.53 6.52 -10.02
C GLU A 261 -24.29 5.62 -9.84
N ALA A 262 -24.33 4.69 -8.89
CA ALA A 262 -23.28 3.69 -8.70
C ALA A 262 -23.19 2.72 -9.90
N GLY A 263 -24.33 2.34 -10.47
CA GLY A 263 -24.39 1.55 -11.70
C GLY A 263 -23.69 2.25 -12.87
N VAL A 264 -23.89 3.56 -13.05
CA VAL A 264 -23.16 4.35 -14.06
C VAL A 264 -21.64 4.33 -13.79
N ALA A 265 -21.23 4.54 -12.54
CA ALA A 265 -19.81 4.45 -12.17
C ALA A 265 -19.23 3.05 -12.45
N GLY A 266 -19.98 2.00 -12.16
CA GLY A 266 -19.60 0.63 -12.47
C GLY A 266 -19.47 0.35 -13.97
N LEU A 267 -20.38 0.89 -14.79
CA LEU A 267 -20.29 0.80 -16.25
C LEU A 267 -19.05 1.53 -16.81
N LEU A 268 -18.70 2.70 -16.25
CA LEU A 268 -17.48 3.41 -16.63
C LEU A 268 -16.22 2.57 -16.32
N TRP A 269 -16.14 2.01 -15.11
CA TRP A 269 -15.04 1.11 -14.73
C TRP A 269 -14.97 -0.13 -15.64
N LEU A 270 -16.11 -0.74 -15.95
CA LEU A 270 -16.18 -1.87 -16.88
C LEU A 270 -15.69 -1.47 -18.28
N GLY A 271 -16.09 -0.29 -18.77
CA GLY A 271 -15.64 0.26 -20.05
C GLY A 271 -14.12 0.46 -20.11
N VAL A 272 -13.53 1.05 -19.06
CA VAL A 272 -12.07 1.19 -18.93
C VAL A 272 -11.38 -0.17 -18.97
N PHE A 273 -11.91 -1.15 -18.22
CA PHE A 273 -11.34 -2.50 -18.18
C PHE A 273 -11.42 -3.19 -19.55
N VAL A 274 -12.56 -3.12 -20.24
CA VAL A 274 -12.75 -3.67 -21.59
C VAL A 274 -11.78 -3.03 -22.58
N LEU A 275 -11.61 -1.70 -22.52
CA LEU A 275 -10.67 -0.98 -23.37
C LEU A 275 -9.23 -1.46 -23.14
N MET A 276 -8.82 -1.60 -21.87
CA MET A 276 -7.50 -2.12 -21.52
C MET A 276 -7.27 -3.54 -22.06
N VAL A 277 -8.24 -4.45 -21.87
CA VAL A 277 -8.16 -5.82 -22.38
C VAL A 277 -8.00 -5.83 -23.91
N ASN A 278 -8.84 -5.06 -24.62
CA ASN A 278 -8.77 -4.97 -26.08
C ASN A 278 -7.45 -4.37 -26.58
N LEU A 279 -6.92 -3.36 -25.89
CA LEU A 279 -5.63 -2.74 -26.21
C LEU A 279 -4.49 -3.75 -26.07
N VAL A 280 -4.46 -4.51 -24.96
CA VAL A 280 -3.44 -5.55 -24.74
C VAL A 280 -3.52 -6.64 -25.81
N GLU A 281 -4.73 -7.06 -26.21
CA GLU A 281 -4.90 -8.02 -27.30
C GLU A 281 -4.46 -7.49 -28.65
N TRP A 282 -4.77 -6.23 -28.95
CA TRP A 282 -4.33 -5.59 -30.18
C TRP A 282 -2.80 -5.52 -30.25
N LEU A 283 -2.13 -5.11 -29.16
CA LEU A 283 -0.67 -5.11 -29.05
C LEU A 283 -0.09 -6.52 -29.24
N HIS A 284 -0.74 -7.53 -28.65
CA HIS A 284 -0.32 -8.92 -28.80
C HIS A 284 -0.41 -9.40 -30.25
N ARG A 285 -1.53 -9.14 -30.95
CA ARG A 285 -1.72 -9.47 -32.37
C ARG A 285 -0.69 -8.80 -33.26
N LYS A 286 -0.38 -7.52 -33.01
CA LYS A 286 0.64 -6.79 -33.77
C LYS A 286 2.03 -7.41 -33.61
N HIS A 287 2.38 -7.81 -32.39
CA HIS A 287 3.64 -8.49 -32.12
C HIS A 287 3.76 -9.88 -32.75
N THR A 288 2.67 -10.64 -32.85
CA THR A 288 2.69 -11.96 -33.49
C THR A 288 2.78 -11.86 -35.01
N ALA A 289 2.03 -10.94 -35.63
CA ALA A 289 2.08 -10.73 -37.09
C ALA A 289 3.50 -10.35 -37.57
N GLY A 290 4.16 -9.42 -36.89
CA GLY A 290 5.53 -9.02 -37.25
C GLY A 290 6.60 -10.10 -37.03
N ARG A 291 6.31 -11.17 -36.26
CA ARG A 291 7.19 -12.33 -36.14
C ARG A 291 6.99 -13.34 -37.28
N GLU A 292 5.78 -13.48 -37.79
CA GLU A 292 5.49 -14.37 -38.92
C GLU A 292 6.06 -13.82 -40.22
N GLU A 293 5.91 -12.51 -40.46
CA GLU A 293 6.49 -11.83 -41.63
C GLU A 293 8.03 -11.95 -41.67
N LYS A 294 8.70 -11.87 -40.52
CA LYS A 294 10.16 -12.08 -40.43
C LYS A 294 10.58 -13.52 -40.69
N LYS A 295 9.71 -14.51 -40.43
CA LYS A 295 10.00 -15.92 -40.74
C LYS A 295 9.82 -16.27 -42.21
N THR A 296 8.99 -15.53 -42.94
CA THR A 296 8.79 -15.75 -44.39
C THR A 296 9.88 -15.11 -45.26
N LEU A 297 10.66 -14.17 -44.71
CA LEU A 297 11.74 -13.47 -45.42
C LEU A 297 13.13 -14.09 -45.20
N THR A 298 13.24 -15.14 -44.38
CA THR A 298 14.47 -15.90 -44.09
C THR A 298 14.34 -17.32 -44.61
#